data_AF-B3DMN0-F1
#
_entry.id   AF-B3DMN0-F1
#
_cell.length_a   1.000
_cell.length_b   1.000
_cell.length_c   1.000
_cell.angle_alpha   90.00
_cell.angle_beta   90.00
_cell.angle_gamma   90.00
#
_symmetry.space_group_name_H-M   'P 1'
#
loop_
_entity.id
_entity.type
_entity.pdbx_description
1 polymer ?
#
loop_
_entity_poly.entity_id
_entity_poly.type
_entity_poly.pdbx_seq_one_letter_code
_entity_poly.pdbx_strand_id
1 'polypeptide(L)'
;RNPGKAKNFPKEIGKIQNYRRMAQRERKAGVVKRDKADKWNHVETARYFRDLQENEVRTMHYLGLAYVVLSRRPNLQLKVPLSTQNYEDGAIVGAGERGGYALQLLFTCAANYPLARPLVEIVEKRNVSDAFEQVLRKEIDLILEEHLGLQMIVPVVTRLQITLNTEMKRQRF
;
A
#
# COMPACT_ATOMS: atom_id res chain seq x y z
N ARG A 1 -16.31 71.24 -38.54
CA ARG A 1 -16.70 70.68 -39.86
C ARG A 1 -16.11 69.27 -39.95
N ASN A 2 -17.00 68.27 -39.98
CA ASN A 2 -16.88 66.84 -40.27
C ASN A 2 -15.69 65.95 -39.80
N PRO A 3 -16.00 64.79 -39.18
CA PRO A 3 -15.06 63.74 -38.80
C PRO A 3 -14.70 62.82 -39.96
N GLY A 4 -13.44 62.41 -40.04
CA GLY A 4 -12.91 61.53 -41.09
C GLY A 4 -12.79 60.07 -40.66
N LYS A 5 -13.75 59.26 -41.12
CA LYS A 5 -13.63 57.87 -41.62
C LYS A 5 -12.81 56.85 -40.80
N ALA A 6 -13.52 56.04 -40.01
CA ALA A 6 -13.06 54.72 -39.57
C ALA A 6 -13.05 53.72 -40.74
N LYS A 7 -11.98 52.95 -40.88
CA LYS A 7 -11.81 51.89 -41.89
C LYS A 7 -12.54 50.61 -41.45
N ASN A 8 -13.36 50.07 -42.35
CA ASN A 8 -14.03 48.79 -42.23
C ASN A 8 -13.02 47.63 -42.27
N PHE A 9 -13.04 46.77 -41.25
CA PHE A 9 -12.47 45.42 -41.33
C PHE A 9 -13.63 44.41 -41.33
N PRO A 10 -13.61 43.40 -42.22
CA PRO A 10 -14.69 42.44 -42.33
C PRO A 10 -14.74 41.51 -41.11
N LYS A 11 -15.95 41.38 -40.54
CA LYS A 11 -16.28 40.37 -39.52
C LYS A 11 -16.43 39.00 -40.20
N GLU A 12 -15.38 38.20 -40.24
CA GLU A 12 -15.52 36.76 -40.43
C GLU A 12 -15.88 36.12 -39.08
N ILE A 13 -17.19 36.07 -38.80
CA ILE A 13 -17.74 35.21 -37.75
C ILE A 13 -17.71 33.79 -38.31
N GLY A 14 -16.77 32.98 -37.82
CA GLY A 14 -16.68 31.56 -38.11
C GLY A 14 -18.05 30.89 -37.95
N LYS A 15 -18.45 30.18 -39.00
CA LYS A 15 -19.70 29.43 -39.10
C LYS A 15 -19.86 28.52 -37.89
N ILE A 16 -20.80 28.86 -37.01
CA ILE A 16 -21.25 28.03 -35.90
C ILE A 16 -21.75 26.71 -36.51
N GLN A 17 -21.08 25.61 -36.19
CA GLN A 17 -21.54 24.27 -36.54
C GLN A 17 -22.94 24.05 -35.96
N ASN A 18 -23.89 23.76 -36.85
CA ASN A 18 -25.25 23.39 -36.52
C ASN A 18 -25.24 22.15 -35.61
N TYR A 19 -25.51 22.34 -34.32
CA TYR A 19 -25.88 21.23 -33.44
C TYR A 19 -27.24 20.69 -33.89
N ARG A 20 -27.22 19.49 -34.45
CA ARG A 20 -28.41 18.71 -34.79
C ARG A 20 -29.19 18.45 -33.50
N ARG A 21 -30.30 19.17 -33.28
CA ARG A 21 -31.32 18.82 -32.27
C ARG A 21 -31.76 17.38 -32.52
N MET A 22 -31.30 16.46 -31.69
CA MET A 22 -31.81 15.09 -31.66
C MET A 22 -33.13 15.13 -30.90
N ALA A 23 -34.21 15.05 -31.67
CA ALA A 23 -35.57 14.83 -31.19
C ALA A 23 -35.59 13.62 -30.25
N GLN A 24 -36.24 13.79 -29.11
CA GLN A 24 -36.58 12.75 -28.14
C GLN A 24 -37.48 11.73 -28.85
N ARG A 25 -36.88 10.71 -29.48
CA ARG A 25 -37.60 9.49 -29.83
C ARG A 25 -37.73 8.71 -28.52
N GLU A 26 -38.94 8.68 -27.97
CA GLU A 26 -39.37 7.68 -27.00
C GLU A 26 -39.18 6.29 -27.62
N ARG A 27 -37.97 5.75 -27.54
CA ARG A 27 -37.78 4.31 -27.62
C ARG A 27 -38.38 3.77 -26.33
N LYS A 28 -39.50 3.07 -26.44
CA LYS A 28 -39.95 2.09 -25.46
C LYS A 28 -38.80 1.09 -25.26
N ALA A 29 -37.86 1.44 -24.41
CA ALA A 29 -36.89 0.52 -23.87
C ALA A 29 -37.72 -0.45 -23.04
N GLY A 30 -37.97 -1.63 -23.61
CA GLY A 30 -38.37 -2.77 -22.81
C GLY A 30 -37.42 -2.81 -21.62
N VAL A 31 -37.99 -2.84 -20.42
CA VAL A 31 -37.24 -3.02 -19.19
C VAL A 31 -36.42 -4.29 -19.40
N VAL A 32 -35.14 -4.12 -19.72
CA VAL A 32 -34.17 -5.20 -19.66
C VAL A 32 -34.20 -5.58 -18.19
N LYS A 33 -34.87 -6.69 -17.88
CA LYS A 33 -34.80 -7.31 -16.57
C LYS A 33 -33.30 -7.43 -16.30
N ARG A 34 -32.83 -6.65 -15.32
CA ARG A 34 -31.45 -6.72 -14.85
C ARG A 34 -31.29 -8.15 -14.34
N ASP A 35 -30.72 -9.00 -15.18
CA ASP A 35 -30.49 -10.38 -14.82
C ASP A 35 -29.61 -10.38 -13.56
N LYS A 36 -30.24 -10.90 -12.49
CA LYS A 36 -29.70 -11.37 -11.22
C LYS A 36 -28.32 -10.82 -10.83
N ALA A 37 -28.33 -10.02 -9.75
CA ALA A 37 -27.16 -9.79 -8.92
C ALA A 37 -26.38 -11.10 -8.63
N ASP A 38 -25.06 -10.95 -8.55
CA ASP A 38 -24.12 -11.83 -7.87
C ASP A 38 -23.91 -13.26 -8.40
N LYS A 39 -23.23 -13.38 -9.54
CA LYS A 39 -22.22 -14.44 -9.66
C LYS A 39 -20.84 -13.82 -9.67
N TRP A 40 -20.32 -13.57 -8.47
CA TRP A 40 -18.93 -13.23 -8.26
C TRP A 40 -18.05 -14.35 -8.85
N ASN A 41 -17.35 -14.06 -9.94
CA ASN A 41 -16.56 -15.07 -10.65
C ASN A 41 -15.26 -15.35 -9.89
N HIS A 42 -15.05 -16.58 -9.44
CA HIS A 42 -13.84 -16.99 -8.70
C HIS A 42 -12.52 -16.55 -9.36
N VAL A 43 -12.49 -16.50 -10.70
CA VAL A 43 -11.32 -16.03 -11.46
C VAL A 43 -11.08 -14.54 -11.27
N GLU A 44 -12.14 -13.73 -11.32
CA GLU A 44 -12.08 -12.29 -11.10
C GLU A 44 -11.73 -11.98 -9.63
N THR A 45 -12.27 -12.75 -8.69
CA THR A 45 -11.92 -12.67 -7.27
C THR A 45 -10.43 -12.91 -7.03
N ALA A 46 -9.89 -13.99 -7.61
CA ALA A 46 -8.50 -14.35 -7.46
C ALA A 46 -7.56 -13.33 -8.12
N ARG A 47 -8.00 -12.70 -9.22
CA ARG A 47 -7.29 -11.58 -9.84
C ARG A 47 -7.32 -10.34 -8.96
N TYR A 48 -8.48 -10.01 -8.38
CA TYR A 48 -8.63 -8.87 -7.49
C TYR A 48 -7.70 -8.96 -6.26
N PHE A 49 -7.69 -10.08 -5.54
CA PHE A 49 -6.77 -10.25 -4.39
C PHE A 49 -5.30 -10.23 -4.80
N ARG A 50 -4.98 -10.77 -5.97
CA ARG A 50 -3.65 -10.65 -6.57
C ARG A 50 -3.26 -9.19 -6.78
N ASP A 51 -4.17 -8.39 -7.34
CA ASP A 51 -3.89 -6.98 -7.63
C ASP A 51 -3.72 -6.19 -6.31
N LEU A 52 -4.49 -6.51 -5.27
CA LEU A 52 -4.31 -5.92 -3.93
C LEU A 52 -2.95 -6.27 -3.30
N GLN A 53 -2.54 -7.53 -3.39
CA GLN A 53 -1.23 -8.01 -2.93
C GLN A 53 -0.09 -7.29 -3.67
N GLU A 54 -0.19 -7.19 -4.99
CA GLU A 54 0.82 -6.53 -5.81
C GLU A 54 0.89 -5.02 -5.52
N ASN A 55 -0.27 -4.39 -5.31
CA ASN A 55 -0.33 -2.98 -4.96
C ASN A 55 0.42 -2.70 -3.65
N GLU A 56 0.38 -3.60 -2.68
CA GLU A 56 1.08 -3.39 -1.42
C GLU A 56 2.60 -3.50 -1.59
N VAL A 57 3.07 -4.48 -2.37
CA VAL A 57 4.50 -4.60 -2.71
C VAL A 57 4.99 -3.35 -3.44
N ARG A 58 4.17 -2.79 -4.35
CA ARG A 58 4.47 -1.51 -5.00
C ARG A 58 4.50 -0.35 -4.01
N THR A 59 3.55 -0.27 -3.09
CA THR A 59 3.55 0.74 -2.03
C THR A 59 4.84 0.66 -1.21
N MET A 60 5.26 -0.54 -0.80
CA MET A 60 6.55 -0.73 -0.09
C MET A 60 7.73 -0.19 -0.90
N HIS A 61 7.76 -0.49 -2.20
CA HIS A 61 8.80 0.01 -3.09
C HIS A 61 8.81 1.54 -3.19
N TYR A 62 7.65 2.17 -3.37
CA TYR A 62 7.54 3.62 -3.45
C TYR A 62 7.90 4.34 -2.14
N LEU A 63 7.60 3.72 -1.00
CA LEU A 63 7.99 4.22 0.31
C LEU A 63 9.48 3.99 0.64
N GLY A 64 10.23 3.31 -0.25
CA GLY A 64 11.63 2.98 -0.01
C GLY A 64 11.84 1.96 1.12
N LEU A 65 10.82 1.17 1.45
CA LEU A 65 10.95 0.11 2.45
C LEU A 65 11.82 -1.02 1.86
N ALA A 66 12.80 -1.48 2.63
CA ALA A 66 13.61 -2.62 2.23
C ALA A 66 12.77 -3.90 2.29
N TYR A 67 12.77 -4.68 1.22
CA TYR A 67 12.11 -6.00 1.18
C TYR A 67 12.75 -6.92 0.14
N VAL A 68 12.54 -8.23 0.33
CA VAL A 68 12.86 -9.28 -0.63
C VAL A 68 11.61 -10.11 -0.86
N VAL A 69 11.24 -10.31 -2.12
CA VAL A 69 10.15 -11.22 -2.49
C VAL A 69 10.70 -12.63 -2.56
N LEU A 70 10.27 -13.50 -1.63
CA LEU A 70 10.68 -14.90 -1.59
C LEU A 70 9.83 -15.75 -2.53
N SER A 71 8.52 -15.47 -2.57
CA SER A 71 7.60 -16.10 -3.49
C SER A 71 6.45 -15.18 -3.82
N ARG A 72 5.92 -15.28 -5.03
CA ARG A 72 4.66 -14.62 -5.44
C ARG A 72 3.50 -15.60 -5.57
N ARG A 73 3.77 -16.91 -5.68
CA ARG A 73 2.78 -17.95 -5.99
C ARG A 73 3.17 -19.29 -5.35
N PRO A 74 2.21 -20.07 -4.82
CA PRO A 74 0.77 -19.78 -4.72
C PRO A 74 0.42 -18.69 -3.71
N ASN A 75 1.28 -18.45 -2.73
CA ASN A 75 1.14 -17.45 -1.68
C ASN A 75 2.25 -16.40 -1.81
N LEU A 76 1.92 -15.13 -1.56
CA LEU A 76 2.92 -14.07 -1.49
C LEU A 76 3.72 -14.25 -0.21
N GLN A 77 5.05 -14.34 -0.34
CA GLN A 77 5.99 -14.37 0.77
C GLN A 77 7.02 -13.26 0.64
N LEU A 78 7.14 -12.46 1.69
CA LEU A 78 8.03 -11.30 1.75
C LEU A 78 8.91 -11.37 2.98
N LYS A 79 10.18 -11.01 2.80
CA LYS A 79 11.14 -10.85 3.87
C LYS A 79 11.51 -9.38 3.99
N VAL A 80 11.31 -8.79 5.17
CA VAL A 80 11.53 -7.36 5.42
C VAL A 80 12.55 -7.21 6.54
N PRO A 81 13.79 -6.75 6.24
CA PRO A 81 14.76 -6.44 7.27
C PRO A 81 14.39 -5.14 7.99
N LEU A 82 14.54 -5.13 9.31
CA LEU A 82 14.39 -3.96 10.16
C LEU A 82 15.63 -3.79 11.03
N SER A 83 16.09 -2.55 11.18
CA SER A 83 17.17 -2.22 12.10
C SER A 83 17.00 -0.81 12.67
N THR A 84 17.59 -0.56 13.83
CA THR A 84 17.65 0.81 14.38
C THR A 84 18.51 1.73 13.50
N GLN A 85 18.25 3.04 13.53
CA GLN A 85 18.90 4.04 12.66
C GLN A 85 20.43 4.15 12.76
N ASN A 86 21.06 3.53 13.76
CA ASN A 86 22.52 3.50 13.94
C ASN A 86 22.99 2.07 14.29
N TYR A 87 22.44 1.06 13.64
CA TYR A 87 22.89 -0.31 13.86
C TYR A 87 24.30 -0.48 13.27
N GLU A 88 25.28 -0.68 14.15
CA GLU A 88 26.62 -1.15 13.79
C GLU A 88 26.72 -2.64 14.11
N ASP A 89 27.26 -3.43 13.18
CA ASP A 89 27.51 -4.84 13.45
C ASP A 89 28.57 -4.96 14.55
N GLY A 90 28.35 -5.89 15.48
CA GLY A 90 28.96 -5.96 16.81
C GLY A 90 30.49 -6.14 16.87
N ALA A 91 31.21 -6.01 15.76
CA ALA A 91 32.66 -6.11 15.69
C ALA A 91 33.39 -4.81 16.06
N ILE A 92 32.70 -3.65 16.06
CA ILE A 92 33.34 -2.31 16.20
C ILE A 92 32.77 -1.51 17.38
N VAL A 93 31.85 -2.09 18.18
CA VAL A 93 31.28 -1.36 19.30
C VAL A 93 32.29 -1.37 20.44
N GLY A 94 32.95 -0.22 20.65
CA GLY A 94 33.84 0.01 21.77
C GLY A 94 33.18 -0.40 23.09
N ALA A 95 33.97 -1.01 23.98
CA ALA A 95 33.54 -1.57 25.25
C ALA A 95 32.65 -0.61 26.05
N GLY A 96 31.32 -0.69 25.90
CA GLY A 96 30.38 0.13 26.67
C GLY A 96 29.02 0.40 26.03
N GLU A 97 28.90 0.47 24.69
CA GLU A 97 27.60 0.73 24.05
C GLU A 97 26.89 -0.57 23.67
N ARG A 98 25.65 -0.77 24.14
CA ARG A 98 24.79 -1.84 23.60
C ARG A 98 24.49 -1.51 22.14
N GLY A 99 24.94 -2.38 21.23
CA GLY A 99 24.65 -2.24 19.80
C GLY A 99 23.14 -2.17 19.53
N GLY A 100 22.76 -1.53 18.42
CA GLY A 100 21.35 -1.38 18.04
C GLY A 100 20.60 -2.71 17.84
N TYR A 101 19.30 -2.63 17.56
CA TYR A 101 18.49 -3.81 17.23
C TYR A 101 18.51 -4.09 15.73
N ALA A 102 18.53 -5.36 15.37
CA ALA A 102 18.23 -5.83 14.02
C ALA A 102 17.39 -7.10 14.07
N LEU A 103 16.43 -7.22 13.17
CA LEU A 103 15.59 -8.41 12.98
C LEU A 103 15.05 -8.43 11.57
N GLN A 104 14.37 -9.51 11.20
CA GLN A 104 13.63 -9.60 9.96
C GLN A 104 12.22 -10.09 10.21
N LEU A 105 11.30 -9.59 9.39
CA LEU A 105 9.92 -10.03 9.36
C LEU A 105 9.71 -10.91 8.13
N LEU A 106 9.18 -12.10 8.35
CA LEU A 106 8.72 -12.98 7.28
C LEU A 106 7.19 -12.93 7.23
N PHE A 107 6.66 -12.37 6.14
CA PHE A 107 5.23 -12.34 5.87
C PHE A 107 4.87 -13.49 4.93
N THR A 108 3.84 -14.26 5.29
CA THR A 108 3.20 -15.24 4.41
C THR A 108 1.72 -14.91 4.26
N CYS A 109 1.33 -14.46 3.07
CA CYS A 109 -0.02 -14.03 2.74
C CYS A 109 -0.79 -15.15 2.04
N ALA A 110 -1.97 -15.49 2.55
CA ALA A 110 -2.89 -16.38 1.87
C ALA A 110 -3.41 -15.77 0.55
N ALA A 111 -3.93 -16.62 -0.35
CA ALA A 111 -4.44 -16.20 -1.66
C ALA A 111 -5.56 -15.13 -1.59
N ASN A 112 -6.32 -15.07 -0.49
CA ASN A 112 -7.40 -14.11 -0.25
C ASN A 112 -6.98 -12.90 0.61
N TYR A 113 -5.68 -12.73 0.89
CA TYR A 113 -5.17 -11.51 1.51
C TYR A 113 -5.59 -10.27 0.66
N PRO A 114 -6.07 -9.18 1.28
CA PRO A 114 -6.02 -8.85 2.72
C PRO A 114 -7.23 -9.28 3.58
N LEU A 115 -8.17 -10.08 3.06
CA LEU A 115 -9.31 -10.55 3.88
C LEU A 115 -8.92 -11.55 4.97
N ALA A 116 -7.78 -12.21 4.79
CA ALA A 116 -7.14 -13.03 5.81
C ALA A 116 -5.86 -12.35 6.31
N ARG A 117 -5.60 -12.48 7.61
CA ARG A 117 -4.35 -12.02 8.22
C ARG A 117 -3.16 -12.74 7.59
N PRO A 118 -2.06 -12.05 7.28
CA PRO A 118 -0.82 -12.71 6.94
C PRO A 118 -0.25 -13.39 8.19
N LEU A 119 0.43 -14.53 8.01
CA LEU A 119 1.32 -15.06 9.04
C LEU A 119 2.57 -14.17 9.08
N VAL A 120 2.96 -13.73 10.27
CA VAL A 120 4.13 -12.87 10.47
C VAL A 120 5.06 -13.52 11.49
N GLU A 121 6.30 -13.77 11.07
CA GLU A 121 7.33 -14.35 11.92
C GLU A 121 8.49 -13.37 12.09
N ILE A 122 9.01 -13.26 13.32
CA ILE A 122 10.21 -12.50 13.64
C ILE A 122 11.41 -13.46 13.61
N VAL A 123 12.34 -13.25 12.69
CA VAL A 123 13.50 -14.12 12.44
C VAL A 123 14.80 -13.31 12.42
N GLU A 124 15.95 -14.02 12.43
CA GLU A 124 17.30 -13.43 12.35
C GLU A 124 17.52 -12.25 13.32
N LYS A 125 17.13 -12.45 14.58
CA LYS A 125 17.18 -11.46 15.65
C LYS A 125 18.62 -11.19 16.12
N ARG A 126 18.97 -9.92 16.30
CA ARG A 126 20.21 -9.46 16.91
C ARG A 126 19.91 -8.41 17.98
N ASN A 127 20.43 -8.64 19.18
CA ASN A 127 20.19 -7.81 20.38
C ASN A 127 18.71 -7.68 20.80
N VAL A 128 17.81 -8.53 20.30
CA VAL A 128 16.39 -8.54 20.68
C VAL A 128 16.17 -9.57 21.78
N SER A 129 15.76 -9.11 22.97
CA SER A 129 15.38 -10.00 24.08
C SER A 129 14.00 -10.61 23.87
N ASP A 130 13.72 -11.74 24.51
CA ASP A 130 12.40 -12.40 24.43
C ASP A 130 11.27 -11.50 24.93
N ALA A 131 11.52 -10.73 25.99
CA ALA A 131 10.54 -9.77 26.51
C ALA A 131 10.22 -8.68 25.47
N PHE A 132 11.24 -8.16 24.78
CA PHE A 132 11.03 -7.17 23.74
C PHE A 132 10.36 -7.77 22.50
N GLU A 133 10.73 -8.98 22.11
CA GLU A 133 10.05 -9.71 21.03
C GLU A 133 8.55 -9.89 21.32
N GLN A 134 8.18 -10.23 22.56
CA GLN A 134 6.77 -10.32 22.95
C GLN A 134 6.02 -8.99 22.79
N VAL A 135 6.67 -7.85 23.07
CA VAL A 135 6.10 -6.53 22.81
C VAL A 135 5.89 -6.31 21.30
N LEU A 136 6.89 -6.65 20.48
CA LEU A 136 6.78 -6.54 19.02
C LEU A 136 5.66 -7.44 18.47
N ARG A 137 5.51 -8.66 18.98
CA ARG A 137 4.43 -9.59 18.59
C ARG A 137 3.06 -9.04 18.93
N LYS A 138 2.87 -8.47 20.13
CA LYS A 138 1.61 -7.81 20.51
C LYS A 138 1.27 -6.64 19.59
N GLU A 139 2.26 -5.82 19.24
CA GLU A 139 2.09 -4.72 18.28
C GLU A 139 1.71 -5.25 16.89
N ILE A 140 2.35 -6.31 16.41
CA ILE A 140 1.95 -6.97 15.15
C ILE A 140 0.49 -7.39 15.22
N ASP A 141 0.10 -8.13 16.27
CA ASP A 141 -1.27 -8.66 16.39
C ASP A 141 -2.31 -7.54 16.38
N LEU A 142 -2.07 -6.47 17.15
CA LEU A 142 -2.95 -5.31 17.19
C LEU A 142 -3.13 -4.68 15.80
N ILE A 143 -2.03 -4.43 15.08
CA ILE A 143 -2.09 -3.81 13.75
C ILE A 143 -2.83 -4.70 12.76
N LEU A 144 -2.59 -6.01 12.79
CA LEU A 144 -3.25 -6.96 11.90
C LEU A 144 -4.75 -7.04 12.16
N GLU A 145 -5.20 -6.83 13.40
CA GLU A 145 -6.61 -6.74 13.75
C GLU A 145 -7.23 -5.41 13.28
N GLU A 146 -6.56 -4.28 13.54
CA GLU A 146 -7.04 -2.96 13.16
C GLU A 146 -7.15 -2.76 11.64
N HIS A 147 -6.29 -3.44 10.87
CA HIS A 147 -6.19 -3.29 9.41
C HIS A 147 -6.75 -4.50 8.66
N LEU A 148 -7.54 -5.37 9.30
CA LEU A 148 -8.14 -6.52 8.63
C LEU A 148 -9.03 -6.08 7.47
N GLY A 149 -8.82 -6.70 6.30
CA GLY A 149 -9.48 -6.30 5.05
C GLY A 149 -8.79 -5.17 4.28
N LEU A 150 -7.71 -4.61 4.83
CA LEU A 150 -6.85 -3.59 4.22
C LEU A 150 -5.40 -4.09 4.11
N GLN A 151 -4.56 -3.32 3.42
CA GLN A 151 -3.12 -3.56 3.34
C GLN A 151 -2.49 -3.44 4.75
N MET A 152 -1.89 -4.54 5.25
CA MET A 152 -1.41 -4.72 6.62
C MET A 152 0.12 -4.70 6.76
N ILE A 153 0.88 -5.10 5.73
CA ILE A 153 2.34 -5.22 5.77
C ILE A 153 2.98 -3.85 6.02
N VAL A 154 2.59 -2.83 5.25
CA VAL A 154 3.18 -1.47 5.39
C VAL A 154 2.95 -0.88 6.79
N PRO A 155 1.72 -0.91 7.36
CA PRO A 155 1.48 -0.52 8.75
C PRO A 155 2.35 -1.28 9.75
N VAL A 156 2.46 -2.61 9.64
CA VAL A 156 3.28 -3.43 10.54
C VAL A 156 4.75 -3.01 10.48
N VAL A 157 5.32 -2.94 9.28
CA VAL A 157 6.73 -2.57 9.07
C VAL A 157 7.01 -1.19 9.66
N THR A 158 6.16 -0.21 9.37
CA THR A 158 6.33 1.17 9.82
C THR A 158 6.26 1.28 11.34
N ARG A 159 5.26 0.65 11.96
CA ARG A 159 5.08 0.70 13.41
C ARG A 159 6.21 0.02 14.15
N LEU A 160 6.63 -1.17 13.70
CA LEU A 160 7.76 -1.86 14.32
C LEU A 160 9.07 -1.09 14.18
N GLN A 161 9.31 -0.44 13.04
CA GLN A 161 10.48 0.42 12.87
C GLN A 161 10.50 1.58 13.89
N ILE A 162 9.34 2.17 14.19
CA ILE A 162 9.20 3.20 15.23
C ILE A 162 9.46 2.59 16.62
N THR A 163 8.91 1.41 16.91
CA THR A 163 9.10 0.73 18.19
C THR A 163 10.56 0.39 18.46
N LEU A 164 11.28 -0.16 17.47
CA LEU A 164 12.71 -0.44 17.58
C LEU A 164 13.52 0.81 17.91
N ASN A 165 13.28 1.91 17.19
CA ASN A 165 13.99 3.17 17.41
C ASN A 165 13.62 3.81 18.76
N THR A 166 12.39 3.65 19.22
CA THR A 166 11.93 4.17 20.52
C THR A 166 12.58 3.41 21.66
N GLU A 167 12.63 2.09 21.57
CA GLU A 167 13.28 1.26 22.58
C GLU A 167 14.79 1.52 22.65
N MET A 168 15.44 1.75 21.51
CA MET A 168 16.86 2.13 21.48
C MET A 168 17.10 3.46 22.19
N LYS A 169 16.22 4.45 21.99
CA LYS A 169 16.32 5.74 22.70
C LYS A 169 16.16 5.57 24.20
N ARG A 170 15.24 4.70 24.65
CA ARG A 170 15.03 4.43 26.09
C ARG A 170 16.24 3.81 26.77
N GLN A 171 17.05 3.00 26.07
CA GLN A 171 18.25 2.40 26.65
C GLN A 171 19.44 3.36 26.78
N ARG A 172 19.41 4.50 26.09
CA ARG A 172 20.47 5.52 26.15
C ARG A 172 20.33 6.49 27.33
N PHE A 173 19.21 6.44 28.06
CA PHE A 173 18.92 7.24 29.24
C PHE A 173 18.75 6.36 30.47
#